data_AF-A0A3D3K3B8-F1
#
_entry.id   AF-A0A3D3K3B8-F1
#
_cell.length_a   1.000
_cell.length_b   1.000
_cell.length_c   1.000
_cell.angle_alpha   90.00
_cell.angle_beta   90.00
_cell.angle_gamma   90.00
#
_symmetry.space_group_name_H-M   'P 1'
#
loop_
_entity.id
_entity.type
_entity.pdbx_description
1 polymer ?
#
loop_
_entity_poly.entity_id
_entity_poly.type
_entity_poly.pdbx_seq_one_letter_code
_entity_poly.pdbx_strand_id
1 'polypeptide(L)' 'MVEVRMMNVVKKYSVEFGEYKNSLVGNKRLKFSDFNIIPPKKMGGVVFVKDDLDLLFSLAIKD' A
#
# COMPACT_ATOMS: atom_id res chain seq x y z
N MET A 1 -13.63 -3.66 -2.42
CA MET A 1 -12.49 -3.13 -3.21
C MET A 1 -12.04 -1.83 -2.57
N VAL A 2 -10.73 -1.61 -2.46
CA VAL A 2 -10.14 -0.36 -1.95
C VAL A 2 -9.58 0.44 -3.12
N GLU A 3 -9.92 1.72 -3.20
CA GLU A 3 -9.31 2.66 -4.15
C GLU A 3 -8.07 3.28 -3.52
N VAL A 4 -6.93 3.14 -4.18
CA VAL A 4 -5.67 3.77 -3.78
C VAL A 4 -5.33 4.82 -4.83
N ARG A 5 -5.20 6.06 -4.38
CA ARG A 5 -4.79 7.20 -5.21
C ARG A 5 -3.43 7.68 -4.74
N MET A 6 -2.46 7.66 -5.66
CA MET A 6 -1.15 8.27 -5.45
C MET A 6 -0.81 9.15 -6.64
N MET A 7 -0.34 10.36 -6.38
CA MET A 7 -0.12 11.38 -7.42
C MET A 7 -1.40 11.59 -8.25
N ASN A 8 -1.31 11.38 -9.56
CA ASN A 8 -2.39 11.46 -10.54
C ASN A 8 -2.87 10.09 -11.03
N VAL A 9 -2.45 8.99 -10.39
CA VAL A 9 -2.84 7.62 -10.75
C VAL A 9 -3.78 7.03 -9.69
N VAL A 10 -4.83 6.37 -10.17
CA VAL A 10 -5.81 5.67 -9.34
C VAL A 10 -5.79 4.19 -9.68
N LYS A 11 -5.68 3.33 -8.67
CA LYS A 11 -5.73 1.87 -8.79
C LYS A 11 -6.74 1.31 -7.80
N LYS A 12 -7.43 0.24 -8.20
CA LYS A 12 -8.40 -0.48 -7.37
C LYS A 12 -7.86 -1.85 -7.04
N TYR A 13 -7.84 -2.20 -5.75
CA TYR A 13 -7.36 -3.48 -5.29
C TYR A 13 -8.46 -4.24 -4.55
N SER A 14 -8.53 -5.54 -4.80
CA SER A 14 -9.22 -6.44 -3.87
C SER A 14 -8.32 -6.65 -2.66
N VAL A 15 -8.86 -6.31 -1.49
CA VAL A 15 -8.24 -6.46 -0.17
C VAL A 15 -9.20 -7.31 0.65
N GLU A 16 -8.69 -8.40 1.18
CA GLU A 16 -9.41 -9.23 2.14
C GLU A 16 -9.24 -8.62 3.52
N PHE A 17 -10.34 -8.52 4.25
CA PHE A 17 -10.37 -8.01 5.62
C PHE A 17 -10.76 -9.14 6.57
N GLY A 18 -10.04 -9.24 7.68
CA GLY A 18 -10.40 -10.09 8.81
C GLY A 18 -10.63 -9.24 10.05
N GLU A 19 -11.46 -9.74 10.97
CA GLU A 19 -11.62 -9.11 12.27
C GLU A 19 -10.46 -9.47 13.20
N TYR A 20 -9.92 -8.47 13.89
CA TYR A 20 -8.91 -8.64 14.91
C TYR A 20 -9.06 -7.55 15.97
N LYS A 21 -9.29 -7.93 17.24
CA LYS A 21 -9.38 -7.00 18.38
C LYS A 21 -10.27 -5.78 18.10
N ASN A 22 -11.53 -6.02 17.72
CA ASN A 22 -12.52 -4.99 17.40
C ASN A 22 -12.09 -4.03 16.27
N SER A 23 -11.23 -4.51 15.36
CA SER A 23 -10.79 -3.79 14.18
C SER A 23 -10.89 -4.70 12.95
N LEU A 24 -11.23 -4.14 11.79
CA LEU A 24 -11.06 -4.80 10.51
C LEU A 24 -9.64 -4.54 10.03
N VAL A 25 -8.86 -5.62 9.92
CA VAL A 25 -7.47 -5.58 9.46
C VAL A 25 -7.34 -6.22 8.10
N GLY A 26 -6.48 -5.66 7.27
CA GLY A 26 -6.17 -6.20 5.95
C GLY A 26 -4.81 -5.70 5.49
N ASN A 27 -4.17 -6.42 4.57
CA ASN A 27 -2.90 -6.00 3.99
C ASN A 27 -2.90 -6.20 2.49
N LYS A 28 -2.11 -5.37 1.80
CA LYS A 28 -1.89 -5.50 0.36
C LYS A 28 -0.49 -5.03 0.00
N ARG A 29 0.25 -5.89 -0.69
CA ARG A 29 1.51 -5.49 -1.35
C ARG A 29 1.19 -4.86 -2.71
N LEU A 30 1.68 -3.66 -2.91
CA LEU A 30 1.62 -2.85 -4.12
C LEU A 30 3.03 -2.61 -4.67
N LYS A 31 3.13 -1.93 -5.81
CA LYS A 31 4.39 -1.41 -6.34
C LYS A 31 4.35 0.10 -6.55
N PHE A 32 5.46 0.80 -6.34
CA PHE A 32 5.57 2.21 -6.72
C PHE A 32 5.37 2.40 -8.23
N SER A 33 5.88 1.46 -9.02
CA SER A 33 5.68 1.42 -10.47
C SER A 33 4.22 1.33 -10.90
N ASP A 34 3.30 0.79 -10.08
CA ASP A 34 1.85 0.82 -10.38
C ASP A 34 1.30 2.25 -10.52
N PHE A 35 1.98 3.22 -9.90
CA PHE A 35 1.61 4.64 -9.85
C PHE A 35 2.55 5.53 -10.67
N ASN A 36 3.36 4.95 -11.55
CA ASN A 36 4.41 5.65 -12.30
C ASN A 36 5.44 6.38 -11.41
N ILE A 37 5.66 5.88 -10.19
CA ILE A 37 6.65 6.41 -9.26
C ILE A 37 7.91 5.57 -9.38
N ILE A 38 9.04 6.22 -9.65
CA ILE A 38 10.35 5.57 -9.60
C ILE A 38 10.81 5.60 -8.13
N PRO A 39 11.09 4.45 -7.50
CA PRO A 39 11.57 4.41 -6.13
C PRO A 39 12.84 5.27 -5.96
N PRO A 40 12.97 6.03 -4.85
CA PRO A 40 14.15 6.86 -4.63
C PRO A 40 15.40 6.00 -4.47
N LYS A 41 16.53 6.50 -4.99
CA LYS A 41 17.86 5.89 -4.86
C LYS A 41 18.73 6.78 -3.96
N LYS A 42 19.45 6.22 -2.99
CA LYS A 42 20.43 6.95 -2.17
C LYS A 42 21.84 6.37 -2.32
N MET A 43 22.86 7.20 -2.05
CA MET A 43 24.30 6.88 -2.13
C MET A 43 24.75 6.29 -3.47
N GLY A 44 24.79 7.11 -4.53
CA GLY A 44 25.49 6.76 -5.78
C GLY A 44 25.02 5.49 -6.49
N GLY A 45 23.80 5.01 -6.21
CA GLY A 45 23.24 3.78 -6.78
C GLY A 45 23.45 2.51 -5.95
N VAL A 46 24.10 2.59 -4.78
CA VAL A 46 24.38 1.43 -3.91
C VAL A 46 23.18 1.08 -3.02
N VAL A 47 22.36 2.06 -2.63
CA VAL A 47 21.15 1.84 -1.82
C VAL A 47 19.90 2.13 -2.66
N PHE A 48 19.13 1.08 -2.94
CA PHE A 48 17.86 1.16 -3.65
C PHE A 48 16.71 0.84 -2.70
N VAL A 49 15.66 1.65 -2.76
CA VAL A 49 14.37 1.29 -2.18
C VAL A 49 13.73 0.25 -3.11
N LYS A 50 13.19 -0.83 -2.54
CA LYS A 50 12.46 -1.84 -3.31
C LYS A 50 11.23 -1.20 -3.95
N ASP A 51 10.84 -1.71 -5.11
CA ASP A 51 9.63 -1.26 -5.78
C ASP A 51 8.35 -1.66 -5.01
N ASP A 52 8.45 -2.67 -4.13
CA ASP A 52 7.35 -3.12 -3.28
C ASP A 52 6.98 -2.10 -2.19
N LEU A 53 5.68 -1.87 -2.03
CA LEU A 53 5.08 -1.07 -0.97
C LEU A 53 4.00 -1.89 -0.26
N ASP A 54 4.18 -2.14 1.04
CA ASP A 54 3.19 -2.86 1.84
C ASP A 54 2.20 -1.89 2.49
N LEU A 55 0.92 -1.98 2.11
CA LEU A 55 -0.17 -1.25 2.74
C LEU A 55 -0.80 -2.13 3.82
N LEU A 56 -0.99 -1.54 5.00
CA LEU A 56 -1.65 -2.13 6.16
C LEU A 56 -2.88 -1.30 6.50
N PHE A 57 -4.03 -1.96 6.60
CA PHE A 57 -5.29 -1.35 6.98
C PHE A 57 -5.64 -1.81 8.39
N SER A 58 -6.04 -0.86 9.24
CA SER A 58 -6.62 -1.12 10.56
C SER A 58 -7.74 -0.13 10.77
N LEU A 59 -8.98 -0.61 10.67
CA LEU A 59 -10.19 0.17 10.76
C LEU A 59 -10.90 -0.21 12.07
N ALA A 60 -11.11 0.74 12.97
CA ALA A 60 -11.87 0.49 14.19
C ALA A 60 -13.32 0.16 13.83
N ILE A 61 -13.87 -0.91 14.43
CA ILE A 61 -15.30 -1.20 14.38
C ILE A 61 -15.93 -0.39 15.50
N LYS A 62 -16.78 0.57 15.15
CA LYS A 62 -17.52 1.36 16.12
C LYS A 62 -18.99 0.99 16.03
N ASP A 63 -19.54 0.58 17.16
CA ASP A 63 -20.98 0.35 17.35
C ASP A 63 -21.78 1.66 17.25
#